data_AF-V4LGV5-F1
#
_entry.id   AF-V4LGV5-F1
#
_cell.length_a   1.000
_cell.length_b   1.000
_cell.length_c   1.000
_cell.angle_alpha   90.00
_cell.angle_beta   90.00
_cell.angle_gamma   90.00
#
_symmetry.space_group_name_H-M   'P 1'
#
loop_
_entity.id
_entity.type
_entity.pdbx_description
1 polymer ?
#
loop_
_entity_poly.entity_id
_entity_poly.type
_entity_poly.pdbx_seq_one_letter_code
_entity_poly.pdbx_strand_id
1 'polypeptide(L)'
;MKSVSIFLVLFVFFLVVLGSPEKIEAGKKFKCLEEYGGKVGTLCSPKFFPTLCRQNCRFVKGAKNGLCVKKHKHIKCFCDYCKDE
;
A
#
# COMPACT_ATOMS: atom_id res chain seq x y z
N MET A 1 34.08 27.02 16.23
CA MET A 1 33.46 26.05 15.30
C MET A 1 33.61 24.64 15.87
N LYS A 2 32.59 24.12 16.56
CA LYS A 2 32.53 22.74 17.11
C LYS A 2 31.19 22.05 16.80
N SER A 3 30.43 22.58 15.83
CA SER A 3 29.10 22.06 15.48
C SER A 3 29.13 21.00 14.37
N VAL A 4 30.21 20.94 13.58
CA VAL A 4 30.32 20.02 12.43
C VAL A 4 30.47 18.56 12.88
N SER A 5 31.06 18.34 14.06
CA SER A 5 31.29 17.00 14.60
C SER A 5 30.00 16.29 15.03
N ILE A 6 29.06 17.02 15.67
CA ILE A 6 27.77 16.44 16.09
C ILE A 6 26.90 16.07 14.89
N PHE A 7 26.86 16.91 13.86
CA PHE A 7 26.09 16.63 12.64
C PHE A 7 26.60 15.38 11.93
N LEU A 8 27.92 15.20 11.83
CA LEU A 8 28.52 14.00 11.24
C LEU A 8 28.19 12.74 12.04
N VAL A 9 28.28 12.82 13.37
CA VAL A 9 27.95 11.68 14.25
C VAL A 9 26.48 11.29 14.12
N LEU A 10 25.57 12.27 14.15
CA LEU A 10 24.14 12.03 13.95
C LEU A 10 23.86 11.44 12.56
N PHE A 11 24.49 11.98 11.52
CA PHE A 11 24.31 11.52 10.15
C PHE A 11 24.77 10.06 9.98
N VAL A 12 25.92 9.69 10.55
CA VAL A 12 26.38 8.29 10.57
C VAL A 12 25.41 7.41 11.36
N PHE A 13 24.90 7.88 12.49
CA PHE A 13 23.90 7.15 13.28
C PHE A 13 22.61 6.92 12.49
N PHE A 14 22.10 7.94 11.79
CA PHE A 14 20.95 7.84 10.89
C PHE A 14 21.22 6.88 9.74
N LEU A 15 22.40 6.92 9.12
CA LEU A 15 22.78 5.99 8.07
C LEU A 15 22.91 4.55 8.57
N VAL A 16 23.29 4.31 9.82
CA VAL A 16 23.33 2.97 10.41
C VAL A 16 21.92 2.47 10.71
N VAL A 17 21.01 3.34 11.19
CA VAL A 17 19.60 3.00 11.43
C VAL A 17 18.84 2.78 10.11
N LEU A 18 19.09 3.59 9.07
CA LEU A 18 18.51 3.43 7.72
C LEU A 18 19.21 2.34 6.90
N GLY A 19 20.50 2.10 7.18
CA GLY A 19 21.38 1.14 6.51
C GLY A 19 21.34 -0.25 7.13
N SER A 20 20.37 -0.52 7.99
CA SER A 20 19.81 -1.87 8.08
C SER A 20 18.74 -1.97 6.98
N PRO A 21 19.08 -2.42 5.75
CA PRO A 21 18.07 -2.94 4.86
C PRO A 21 17.61 -4.25 5.50
N GLU A 22 16.78 -4.15 6.54
CA GLU A 22 15.88 -5.23 6.90
C GLU A 22 14.99 -5.42 5.69
N LYS A 23 15.51 -6.20 4.74
CA LYS A 23 14.85 -6.96 3.70
C LYS A 23 13.39 -6.55 3.57
N ILE A 24 13.15 -5.34 3.06
CA ILE A 24 11.82 -5.01 2.55
C ILE A 24 11.65 -6.02 1.44
N GLU A 25 10.77 -6.98 1.67
CA GLU A 25 10.64 -8.25 0.97
C GLU A 25 10.54 -8.07 -0.56
N ALA A 26 11.66 -7.80 -1.23
CA ALA A 26 11.79 -7.80 -2.69
C ALA A 26 11.75 -9.25 -3.25
N GLY A 27 11.27 -10.21 -2.44
CA GLY A 27 11.16 -11.62 -2.76
C GLY A 27 9.73 -12.09 -3.04
N LYS A 28 8.70 -11.32 -2.69
CA LYS A 28 7.36 -11.55 -3.24
C LYS A 28 7.25 -10.64 -4.45
N LYS A 29 7.20 -11.20 -5.67
CA LYS A 29 6.88 -10.45 -6.90
C LYS A 29 5.82 -9.41 -6.54
N PHE A 30 6.18 -8.12 -6.50
CA PHE A 30 5.28 -7.07 -6.05
C PHE A 30 4.08 -7.10 -6.99
N LYS A 31 2.99 -7.73 -6.56
CA LYS A 31 1.82 -7.87 -7.42
C LYS A 31 1.14 -6.52 -7.35
N CYS A 32 1.15 -5.82 -8.48
CA CYS A 32 0.42 -4.57 -8.60
C CYS A 32 -1.04 -4.72 -8.17
N LEU A 33 -1.62 -5.90 -8.42
CA LEU A 33 -3.01 -6.19 -8.13
C LEU A 33 -3.14 -7.34 -7.12
N GLU A 34 -3.78 -7.07 -5.99
CA GLU A 34 -4.07 -8.07 -4.95
C GLU A 34 -5.53 -8.08 -4.55
N GLU A 35 -6.10 -9.25 -4.25
CA GLU A 35 -7.48 -9.37 -3.79
C GLU A 35 -7.61 -8.84 -2.35
N TYR A 36 -8.54 -7.93 -2.09
CA TYR A 36 -8.74 -7.34 -0.74
C TYR A 36 -9.21 -8.39 0.28
N GLY A 37 -10.00 -9.38 -0.16
CA GLY A 37 -10.62 -10.41 0.68
C GLY A 37 -11.94 -9.98 1.36
N GLY A 38 -12.67 -10.92 1.95
CA GLY A 38 -13.90 -10.65 2.71
C GLY A 38 -15.22 -10.71 1.91
N LYS A 39 -16.34 -10.37 2.54
CA LYS A 39 -17.67 -10.34 1.90
C LYS A 39 -17.80 -9.12 1.00
N VAL A 40 -17.56 -9.32 -0.29
CA VAL A 40 -17.32 -8.27 -1.31
C VAL A 40 -18.56 -7.57 -1.88
N GLY A 41 -19.77 -8.05 -1.58
CA GLY A 41 -21.01 -7.47 -2.13
C GLY A 41 -21.20 -5.99 -1.79
N THR A 42 -20.93 -5.59 -0.54
CA THR A 42 -21.12 -4.21 -0.06
C THR A 42 -19.99 -3.28 -0.49
N LEU A 43 -18.76 -3.80 -0.56
CA LEU A 43 -17.55 -3.04 -0.90
C LEU A 43 -17.61 -2.44 -2.31
N CYS A 44 -18.26 -3.15 -3.23
CA CYS A 44 -18.43 -2.75 -4.63
C CYS A 44 -19.81 -2.18 -4.94
N SER A 45 -20.56 -1.77 -3.91
CA SER A 45 -21.85 -1.11 -4.11
C SER A 45 -21.63 0.31 -4.65
N PRO A 46 -22.31 0.71 -5.75
CA PRO A 46 -22.24 2.07 -6.28
C PRO A 46 -22.93 3.10 -5.37
N LYS A 47 -23.66 2.65 -4.32
CA LYS A 47 -24.35 3.51 -3.36
C LYS A 47 -23.38 4.36 -2.51
N PHE A 48 -22.12 3.94 -2.41
CA PHE A 48 -21.06 4.66 -1.72
C PHE A 48 -20.01 5.11 -2.75
N PHE A 49 -19.86 6.41 -2.99
CA PHE A 49 -18.89 6.95 -3.95
C PHE A 49 -17.88 7.87 -3.26
N PRO A 50 -16.55 7.69 -3.47
CA PRO A 50 -15.92 6.53 -4.12
C PRO A 50 -16.22 5.23 -3.35
N THR A 51 -16.19 4.08 -4.04
CA THR A 51 -16.58 2.79 -3.46
C THR A 51 -15.81 2.49 -2.18
N LEU A 52 -16.46 1.77 -1.26
CA LEU A 52 -15.81 1.28 -0.03
C LEU A 52 -14.57 0.43 -0.37
N CYS A 53 -14.57 -0.27 -1.50
CA CYS A 53 -13.38 -0.95 -2.02
C CYS A 53 -12.22 0.04 -2.24
N ARG A 54 -12.43 1.15 -2.95
CA ARG A 54 -11.41 2.18 -3.19
C ARG A 54 -10.93 2.81 -1.88
N GLN A 55 -11.86 3.18 -1.01
CA GLN A 55 -11.55 3.79 0.28
C GLN A 55 -10.72 2.85 1.15
N ASN A 56 -11.16 1.60 1.32
CA ASN A 56 -10.47 0.65 2.18
C ASN A 56 -9.12 0.21 1.61
N CYS A 57 -8.99 0.04 0.29
CA CYS A 57 -7.69 -0.23 -0.33
C CYS A 57 -6.70 0.91 -0.04
N ARG A 58 -7.14 2.17 -0.07
CA ARG A 58 -6.30 3.32 0.28
C ARG A 58 -5.98 3.38 1.76
N PHE A 59 -6.99 3.38 2.62
CA PHE A 59 -6.82 3.66 4.05
C PHE A 59 -6.31 2.46 4.86
N VAL A 60 -6.70 1.23 4.49
CA VAL A 60 -6.36 0.02 5.26
C VAL A 60 -5.17 -0.73 4.67
N LYS A 61 -5.05 -0.74 3.34
CA LYS A 61 -3.99 -1.50 2.64
C LYS A 61 -2.85 -0.62 2.12
N GLY A 62 -3.00 0.71 2.10
CA GLY A 62 -1.99 1.61 1.55
C GLY A 62 -1.85 1.51 0.03
N ALA A 63 -2.86 0.98 -0.65
CA ALA A 63 -2.89 0.90 -2.10
C ALA A 63 -3.27 2.26 -2.71
N LYS A 64 -2.89 2.46 -3.97
CA LYS A 64 -3.21 3.68 -4.72
C LYS A 64 -4.67 3.73 -5.15
N ASN A 65 -5.26 2.57 -5.45
CA ASN A 65 -6.63 2.46 -5.89
C ASN A 65 -7.30 1.14 -5.45
N GLY A 66 -8.62 1.07 -5.61
CA GLY A 66 -9.40 -0.15 -5.43
C GLY A 66 -10.34 -0.36 -6.60
N LEU A 67 -10.30 -1.57 -7.17
CA LEU A 67 -11.01 -1.97 -8.38
C LEU A 67 -12.04 -3.05 -8.05
N CYS A 68 -13.25 -2.85 -8.54
CA CYS A 68 -14.32 -3.83 -8.45
C CYS A 68 -14.43 -4.62 -9.75
N VAL A 69 -13.93 -5.85 -9.75
CA VAL A 69 -13.89 -6.72 -10.92
C VAL A 69 -14.96 -7.79 -10.80
N LYS A 70 -15.85 -7.87 -11.80
CA LYS A 70 -16.85 -8.93 -11.90
C LYS A 70 -16.21 -10.18 -12.51
N LYS A 71 -16.02 -11.25 -11.73
CA LYS A 71 -15.61 -12.56 -12.22
C LYS A 71 -16.78 -13.54 -12.09
N HIS A 72 -17.30 -13.99 -13.23
CA HIS A 72 -18.50 -14.82 -13.32
C HIS A 72 -19.71 -14.17 -12.60
N LYS A 73 -20.26 -14.83 -11.57
CA LYS A 73 -21.42 -14.37 -10.79
C LYS A 73 -21.06 -13.54 -9.56
N HIS A 74 -19.78 -13.34 -9.25
CA HIS A 74 -19.33 -12.63 -8.06
C HIS A 74 -18.51 -11.39 -8.42
N ILE A 75 -18.79 -10.29 -7.72
CA ILE A 75 -17.94 -9.11 -7.77
C ILE A 75 -16.86 -9.24 -6.69
N LYS A 76 -15.63 -8.92 -7.05
CA LYS A 76 -14.47 -8.94 -6.15
C LYS A 76 -13.81 -7.58 -6.11
N CYS A 77 -13.29 -7.23 -4.95
CA CYS A 77 -12.50 -6.03 -4.73
C CYS A 77 -11.02 -6.39 -4.82
N PHE A 78 -10.27 -5.64 -5.62
CA PHE A 78 -8.83 -5.74 -5.76
C PHE A 78 -8.19 -4.40 -5.41
N CYS A 79 -7.07 -4.43 -4.71
CA CYS A 79 -6.25 -3.25 -4.47
C CYS A 79 -5.17 -3.14 -5.53
N ASP A 80 -5.05 -1.95 -6.13
CA ASP A 80 -4.00 -1.61 -7.09
C ASP A 80 -2.97 -0.73 -6.39
N TYR A 81 -1.74 -1.22 -6.26
CA TYR A 81 -0.62 -0.51 -5.67
C TYR A 81 0.20 0.28 -6.69
N CYS A 82 -0.03 0.04 -7.98
CA CYS A 82 0.74 0.62 -9.07
C CYS A 82 0.04 1.80 -9.72
N LYS A 83 -1.30 1.79 -9.81
CA LYS A 83 -2.11 2.82 -10.48
C LYS A 83 -3.11 3.52 -9.55
N ASP A 84 -3.35 4.80 -9.81
CA ASP A 84 -4.25 5.65 -9.03
C ASP A 84 -5.72 5.64 -9.53
N GLU A 85 -5.97 5.08 -10.72
CA GLU A 85 -7.25 5.10 -11.46
C GLU A 85 -7.78 3.73 -11.87
#